data_AF-A0A436B5K3-F1
#
_entry.id   AF-A0A436B5K3-F1
#
_cell.length_a   1.000
_cell.length_b   1.000
_cell.length_c   1.000
_cell.angle_alpha   90.00
_cell.angle_beta   90.00
_cell.angle_gamma   90.00
#
_symmetry.space_group_name_H-M   'P 1'
#
loop_
_entity.id
_entity.type
_entity.pdbx_description
1 polymer ?
#
loop_
_entity_poly.entity_id
_entity_poly.type
_entity_poly.pdbx_seq_one_letter_code
_entity_poly.pdbx_strand_id
1 'polypeptide(L)' 'MTNSDLANALLQACQKRGIMLATAESCTGGMIIAALTDIAGSSAVVDRGFITYSN' A
#
# COMPACT_ATOMS: atom_id res chain seq x y z
N MET A 1 5.99 0.22 -16.76
CA MET A 1 5.53 -0.34 -15.48
C MET A 1 4.61 0.70 -14.86
N THR A 2 3.36 0.32 -14.61
CA THR A 2 2.32 1.19 -14.05
C THR A 2 2.37 1.19 -12.52
N ASN A 3 1.66 2.12 -11.87
CA ASN A 3 1.54 2.11 -10.40
C ASN A 3 0.90 0.82 -9.89
N SER A 4 -0.07 0.27 -10.63
CA SER A 4 -0.72 -1.00 -10.31
C SER A 4 0.24 -2.18 -10.42
N ASP A 5 1.18 -2.17 -11.38
CA ASP A 5 2.21 -3.20 -11.49
C ASP A 5 3.15 -3.18 -10.27
N LEU A 6 3.57 -1.99 -9.84
CA LEU A 6 4.44 -1.80 -8.68
C LEU A 6 3.74 -2.20 -7.37
N ALA A 7 2.48 -1.81 -7.21
CA ALA A 7 1.67 -2.17 -6.06
C ALA A 7 1.48 -3.69 -5.97
N ASN A 8 1.16 -4.38 -7.08
CA ASN A 8 1.08 -5.84 -7.11
C ASN A 8 2.41 -6.51 -6.75
N ALA A 9 3.52 -6.02 -7.28
CA ALA A 9 4.85 -6.56 -6.96
C ALA A 9 5.18 -6.44 -5.46
N LEU A 10 4.83 -5.30 -4.85
CA LEU A 10 5.01 -5.10 -3.40
C LEU A 10 4.14 -6.05 -2.58
N LEU A 11 2.85 -6.17 -2.90
CA LEU A 11 1.93 -7.06 -2.19
C LEU A 11 2.40 -8.52 -2.24
N GLN A 12 2.82 -9.00 -3.42
CA GLN A 12 3.39 -10.33 -3.57
C GLN A 12 4.69 -10.52 -2.77
N ALA A 13 5.54 -9.50 -2.72
CA ALA A 13 6.78 -9.53 -1.97
C ALA A 13 6.55 -9.61 -0.46
N CYS A 14 5.54 -8.90 0.07
CA CYS A 14 5.10 -8.98 1.45
C CYS A 14 4.48 -10.35 1.77
N GLN A 15 3.60 -10.85 0.90
CA GLN A 15 2.93 -12.14 1.09
C GLN A 15 3.93 -13.30 1.14
N LYS A 16 4.90 -13.32 0.22
CA LYS A 16 5.98 -14.33 0.21
C LYS A 16 6.83 -14.32 1.47
N ARG A 17 6.90 -13.19 2.17
CA ARG A 17 7.68 -13.02 3.41
C ARG A 17 6.84 -13.12 4.68
N GLY A 18 5.51 -13.21 4.56
CA GLY A 18 4.60 -13.23 5.71
C GLY A 18 4.63 -11.93 6.53
N ILE A 19 4.85 -10.79 5.89
CA ILE A 19 4.95 -9.48 6.55
C ILE A 19 3.69 -8.64 6.29
N MET A 20 3.20 -7.99 7.34
CA MET A 20 2.16 -6.98 7.24
C MET A 20 2.74 -5.60 6.91
N LEU A 21 2.05 -4.87 6.05
CA LEU A 21 2.41 -3.55 5.54
C LEU A 21 1.46 -2.50 6.13
N ALA A 22 2.02 -1.35 6.50
CA ALA A 22 1.27 -0.12 6.75
C ALA A 22 1.93 1.05 6.03
N THR A 23 1.16 2.06 5.64
CA THR A 23 1.68 3.30 5.04
C THR A 23 1.54 4.48 5.99
N ALA A 24 2.48 5.43 5.91
CA ALA A 24 2.37 6.75 6.50
C ALA A 24 2.66 7.79 5.41
N GLU A 25 1.70 8.67 5.16
CA GLU A 25 1.65 9.55 4.01
C GLU A 25 1.41 11.01 4.44
N SER A 26 2.04 11.93 3.72
CA SER A 26 1.77 13.38 3.85
C SER A 26 1.51 13.96 2.47
N CYS A 27 2.54 14.33 1.70
CA CYS A 27 2.40 14.97 0.39
C CYS A 27 1.67 14.13 -0.67
N THR A 28 1.65 12.81 -0.51
CA THR A 28 0.92 11.89 -1.41
C THR A 28 -0.57 11.82 -1.11
N GLY A 29 -1.03 12.33 0.03
CA GLY A 29 -2.46 12.45 0.35
C GLY A 29 -3.24 11.13 0.35
N GLY A 30 -2.57 9.99 0.52
CA GLY A 30 -3.21 8.67 0.47
C GLY A 30 -3.15 7.96 -0.89
N MET A 31 -2.47 8.53 -1.89
CA MET A 31 -2.36 7.88 -3.21
C MET A 31 -1.61 6.54 -3.14
N ILE A 32 -0.71 6.33 -2.17
CA ILE A 32 0.00 5.05 -2.03
C ILE A 32 -0.95 3.99 -1.45
N ILE A 33 -1.60 4.27 -0.32
CA ILE A 33 -2.55 3.31 0.27
C ILE A 33 -3.69 3.02 -0.69
N ALA A 34 -4.19 4.02 -1.42
CA ALA A 34 -5.23 3.84 -2.44
C ALA A 34 -4.79 2.84 -3.52
N ALA A 35 -3.59 3.01 -4.10
CA ALA A 35 -3.07 2.10 -5.11
C ALA A 35 -2.88 0.66 -4.60
N LEU A 36 -2.57 0.49 -3.31
CA LEU A 36 -2.47 -0.84 -2.69
C LEU A 36 -3.84 -1.46 -2.45
N THR A 37 -4.79 -0.69 -1.90
CA THR A 37 -6.13 -1.19 -1.54
C THR A 37 -7.04 -1.41 -2.74
N ASP A 38 -6.76 -0.78 -3.88
CA ASP A 38 -7.47 -1.00 -5.15
C ASP A 38 -7.24 -2.41 -5.73
N ILE A 39 -6.16 -3.08 -5.30
CA ILE A 39 -5.87 -4.46 -5.70
C ILE A 39 -6.66 -5.44 -4.84
N ALA A 40 -7.45 -6.29 -5.50
CA ALA A 40 -8.20 -7.36 -4.83
C ALA A 40 -7.28 -8.30 -4.03
N GLY A 41 -7.65 -8.58 -2.79
CA GLY A 41 -6.87 -9.44 -1.88
C GLY A 41 -5.72 -8.72 -1.18
N SER A 42 -5.55 -7.40 -1.36
CA SER A 42 -4.53 -6.60 -0.67
C SER A 42 -4.60 -6.69 0.85
N SER A 43 -5.79 -6.90 1.43
CA SER A 43 -5.98 -7.11 2.88
C SER A 43 -5.27 -8.34 3.44
N ALA A 44 -4.76 -9.25 2.61
CA ALA A 44 -3.90 -10.35 3.05
C ALA A 44 -2.59 -9.87 3.69
N VAL A 45 -2.14 -8.65 3.34
CA VAL A 45 -0.88 -8.08 3.83
C VAL A 45 -0.97 -6.59 4.20
N VAL A 46 -1.94 -5.84 3.67
CA VAL A 46 -2.15 -4.43 4.01
C VAL A 46 -2.99 -4.32 5.27
N ASP A 47 -2.42 -3.74 6.33
CA ASP A 47 -3.10 -3.55 7.62
C ASP A 47 -3.79 -2.17 7.69
N ARG A 48 -3.05 -1.08 7.46
CA ARG A 48 -3.58 0.29 7.58
C ARG A 48 -2.78 1.32 6.79
N GLY A 49 -3.38 2.49 6.56
CA GLY A 49 -2.69 3.68 6.08
C GLY A 49 -2.97 4.88 6.98
N PHE A 50 -1.95 5.69 7.20
CA PHE A 50 -2.06 6.96 7.92
C PHE A 50 -1.79 8.12 6.97
N ILE A 51 -2.68 9.10 6.94
CA ILE A 51 -2.51 10.33 6.17
C ILE A 51 -2.42 11.48 7.16
N THR A 52 -1.20 11.96 7.39
CA THR A 52 -0.89 12.98 8.39
C THR A 52 -0.37 14.24 7.72
N TYR A 53 -1.27 14.93 7.02
CA TYR A 53 -0.95 16.20 6.37
C TYR A 53 -1.13 17.36 7.36
N SER A 54 -0.11 18.20 7.48
CA SER A 54 -0.09 19.41 8.32
C SER A 54 0.84 20.43 7.65
N ASN A 55 0.52 21.71 7.80
CA ASN A 55 1.27 22.85 7.28
C ASN A 55 1.48 23.87 8.41
#